data_AF-A0A1G3PY75-F1
#
_entry.id   AF-A0A1G3PY75-F1
#
_cell.length_a   1.000
_cell.length_b   1.000
_cell.length_c   1.000
_cell.angle_alpha   90.00
_cell.angle_beta   90.00
_cell.angle_gamma   90.00
#
_symmetry.space_group_name_H-M   'P 1'
#
loop_
_entity.id
_entity.type
_entity.pdbx_description
1 polymer ?
#
loop_
_entity_poly.entity_id
_entity_poly.type
_entity_poly.pdbx_seq_one_letter_code
_entity_poly.pdbx_strand_id
1 'polypeptide(L)'
;MHEHLHREYDGTITFGENTASGEKRSLVFSRTCDIRPVADDMALCHPNFQKNNGKLTAFDAESAWFIRVDHIKNYGTDPDIEARSIHPPEPIVFLNIDAQPGSSALLWEHTEDSPGKACPNPRFIFPRHTVPGIVEKPVSIDLRSFGLRTPPSSRENPDYGILGIFHVLPPAVAWLWRLVSPRGYQNPSVLESGSMESEGVGSYWPFATGKKTRQASLLLAQFESSPRVHYVLCPNQHIGIWKTGFMPQWIMREYLARRGGVKFSREELSPARCLLLGYALNKLMVEGQIFDKHFLKTECQPEMGTEAYDQGAEILFSFFRRELADFNNPDLCSSGRKIIECFFDHGKLEQMDSLLPGESIFLDE
;
A
#
# COMPACT_ATOMS: atom_id res chain seq x y z
N MET A 1 -12.74 2.45 10.31
CA MET A 1 -11.75 2.81 9.26
C MET A 1 -10.95 1.54 9.05
N HIS A 2 -10.70 1.08 7.81
CA HIS A 2 -9.95 -0.16 7.47
C HIS A 2 -8.48 -0.20 7.94
N GLU A 3 -8.12 0.65 8.88
CA GLU A 3 -6.78 0.77 9.41
C GLU A 3 -6.56 -0.15 10.60
N HIS A 4 -7.60 -0.60 11.31
CA HIS A 4 -7.44 -1.46 12.48
C HIS A 4 -7.51 -2.95 12.10
N LEU A 5 -6.72 -3.77 12.81
CA LEU A 5 -6.83 -5.23 12.73
C LEU A 5 -8.20 -5.67 13.24
N HIS A 6 -8.98 -6.34 12.39
CA HIS A 6 -10.26 -6.90 12.78
C HIS A 6 -10.05 -8.21 13.53
N ARG A 7 -10.79 -8.37 14.64
CA ARG A 7 -10.79 -9.59 15.43
C ARG A 7 -12.09 -10.35 15.20
N GLU A 8 -11.97 -11.66 15.16
CA GLU A 8 -13.09 -12.57 15.26
C GLU A 8 -13.68 -12.52 16.68
N TYR A 9 -14.87 -13.11 16.85
CA TYR A 9 -15.58 -13.12 18.14
C TYR A 9 -14.78 -13.79 19.28
N ASP A 10 -13.92 -14.76 18.94
CA ASP A 10 -13.04 -15.44 19.90
C ASP A 10 -11.74 -14.66 20.19
N GLY A 11 -11.58 -13.47 19.61
CA GLY A 11 -10.42 -12.60 19.78
C GLY A 11 -9.25 -12.91 18.84
N THR A 12 -9.33 -13.97 18.04
CA THR A 12 -8.32 -14.30 17.01
C THR A 12 -8.39 -13.34 15.83
N ILE A 13 -7.33 -13.28 15.04
CA ILE A 13 -7.25 -12.47 13.82
C ILE A 13 -6.98 -13.42 12.66
N THR A 14 -7.86 -13.47 11.67
CA THR A 14 -7.63 -14.26 10.46
C THR A 14 -6.52 -13.61 9.63
N PHE A 15 -5.37 -14.27 9.50
CA PHE A 15 -4.27 -13.80 8.67
C PHE A 15 -4.49 -14.08 7.18
N GLY A 16 -4.98 -15.28 6.87
CA GLY A 16 -5.32 -15.63 5.50
C GLY A 16 -5.82 -17.05 5.32
N GLU A 17 -6.31 -17.31 4.12
CA GLU A 17 -6.84 -18.60 3.67
C GLU A 17 -6.11 -19.03 2.41
N ASN A 18 -5.58 -20.26 2.40
CA ASN A 18 -5.00 -20.87 1.21
C ASN A 18 -6.13 -21.20 0.23
N THR A 19 -6.14 -20.59 -0.95
CA THR A 19 -7.26 -20.77 -1.88
C THR A 19 -7.28 -22.13 -2.58
N ALA A 20 -6.20 -22.91 -2.50
CA ALA A 20 -6.12 -24.25 -3.06
C ALA A 20 -6.57 -25.32 -2.04
N SER A 21 -6.14 -25.22 -0.78
CA SER A 21 -6.43 -26.22 0.25
C SER A 21 -7.60 -25.86 1.18
N GLY A 22 -8.00 -24.59 1.25
CA GLY A 22 -8.95 -24.06 2.23
C GLY A 22 -8.36 -23.90 3.64
N GLU A 23 -7.06 -24.13 3.81
CA GLU A 23 -6.38 -23.98 5.09
C GLU A 23 -6.41 -22.53 5.56
N LYS A 24 -6.78 -22.31 6.82
CA LYS A 24 -6.79 -20.97 7.44
C LYS A 24 -5.64 -20.81 8.42
N ARG A 25 -5.02 -19.63 8.38
CA ARG A 25 -4.03 -19.19 9.37
C ARG A 25 -4.60 -18.03 10.17
N SER A 26 -4.46 -18.14 11.49
CA SER A 26 -4.90 -17.12 12.44
C SER A 26 -3.74 -16.67 13.33
N LEU A 27 -3.85 -15.46 13.85
CA LEU A 27 -2.89 -14.82 14.73
C LEU A 27 -3.59 -14.39 16.03
N VAL A 28 -2.81 -14.25 17.09
CA VAL A 28 -3.30 -13.72 18.38
C VAL A 28 -2.39 -12.61 18.87
N PHE A 29 -2.83 -11.36 18.73
CA PHE A 29 -2.16 -10.24 19.37
C PHE A 29 -2.85 -9.85 20.67
N SER A 30 -2.09 -9.56 21.72
CA SER A 30 -2.63 -9.08 23.00
C SER A 30 -3.09 -7.64 22.88
N ARG A 31 -2.29 -6.80 22.20
CA ARG A 31 -2.59 -5.40 21.93
C ARG A 31 -2.05 -5.03 20.55
N THR A 32 -2.68 -4.10 19.86
CA THR A 32 -2.19 -3.51 18.60
C THR A 32 -1.63 -2.12 18.87
N CYS A 33 -0.80 -1.61 17.96
CA CYS A 33 -0.31 -0.24 18.03
C CYS A 33 -1.48 0.76 17.90
N ASP A 34 -1.40 1.85 18.66
CA ASP A 34 -2.36 2.94 18.54
C ASP A 34 -2.07 3.73 17.25
N ILE A 35 -3.13 4.07 16.51
CA ILE A 35 -3.02 4.81 15.24
C ILE A 35 -3.54 6.22 15.47
N ARG A 36 -2.77 7.19 14.99
CA ARG A 36 -3.18 8.60 14.97
C ARG A 36 -3.23 9.05 13.51
N PRO A 37 -4.42 9.17 12.91
CA PRO A 37 -4.52 9.50 11.52
C PRO A 37 -4.05 10.94 11.27
N VAL A 38 -3.58 11.18 10.04
CA VAL A 38 -3.11 12.50 9.60
C VAL A 38 -3.99 12.97 8.45
N ALA A 39 -3.98 12.21 7.35
CA ALA A 39 -4.76 12.43 6.12
C ALA A 39 -5.35 11.09 5.64
N ASP A 40 -6.44 11.12 4.87
CA ASP A 40 -7.01 9.94 4.21
C ASP A 40 -6.71 9.89 2.70
N ASP A 41 -6.77 11.01 1.98
CA ASP A 41 -6.60 11.04 0.51
C ASP A 41 -5.52 12.04 0.05
N MET A 42 -5.70 13.33 0.32
CA MET A 42 -4.82 14.39 -0.18
C MET A 42 -3.89 14.95 0.89
N ALA A 43 -2.59 14.74 0.71
CA ALA A 43 -1.55 15.32 1.56
C ALA A 43 -0.65 16.30 0.79
N LEU A 44 -0.21 17.35 1.48
CA LEU A 44 0.59 18.44 0.93
C LEU A 44 1.97 18.50 1.60
N CYS A 45 3.02 18.60 0.77
CA CYS A 45 4.42 18.68 1.20
C CYS A 45 4.99 20.09 0.94
N HIS A 46 4.37 21.12 1.53
CA HIS A 46 4.74 22.52 1.24
C HIS A 46 6.20 22.79 1.65
N PRO A 47 6.96 23.59 0.88
CA PRO A 47 8.33 24.00 1.26
C PRO A 47 8.41 24.60 2.68
N ASN A 48 7.43 25.42 3.07
CA ASN A 48 7.37 26.04 4.40
C ASN A 48 7.22 25.03 5.56
N PHE A 49 6.81 23.79 5.30
CA PHE A 49 6.73 22.74 6.32
C PHE A 49 8.02 21.93 6.45
N GLN A 50 8.89 21.99 5.44
CA GLN A 50 10.10 21.18 5.41
C GLN A 50 11.11 21.67 6.46
N LYS A 51 11.73 20.73 7.17
CA LYS A 51 12.60 21.00 8.33
C LYS A 51 14.08 20.82 8.03
N ASN A 52 14.45 20.49 6.80
CA ASN A 52 15.83 20.17 6.38
C ASN A 52 16.53 19.12 7.28
N ASN A 53 15.76 18.18 7.83
CA ASN A 53 16.24 17.15 8.74
C ASN A 53 16.43 15.79 8.05
N GLY A 54 16.42 15.79 6.72
CA GLY A 54 16.47 14.59 5.87
C GLY A 54 15.14 13.83 5.74
N LYS A 55 14.02 14.35 6.25
CA LYS A 55 12.69 13.73 6.15
C LYS A 55 11.72 14.61 5.40
N LEU A 56 10.78 13.99 4.69
CA LEU A 56 9.65 14.68 4.07
C LEU A 56 8.64 15.06 5.15
N THR A 57 8.19 16.32 5.17
CA THR A 57 7.11 16.76 6.06
C THR A 57 5.83 16.95 5.27
N ALA A 58 4.76 16.28 5.71
CA ALA A 58 3.44 16.31 5.09
C ALA A 58 2.40 16.89 6.04
N PHE A 59 1.37 17.49 5.46
CA PHE A 59 0.18 17.97 6.14
C PHE A 59 -1.04 17.56 5.34
N ASP A 60 -2.13 17.22 6.01
CA ASP A 60 -3.39 16.91 5.33
C ASP A 60 -3.95 18.17 4.66
N ALA A 61 -4.25 18.07 3.36
CA ALA A 61 -4.75 19.18 2.56
C ALA A 61 -6.27 19.38 2.69
N GLU A 62 -6.94 18.52 3.46
CA GLU A 62 -8.39 18.42 3.53
C GLU A 62 -8.93 18.89 4.89
N SER A 63 -10.23 19.23 4.89
CA SER A 63 -10.99 19.61 6.08
C SER A 63 -12.09 18.59 6.42
N ALA A 64 -12.33 17.63 5.54
CA ALA A 64 -13.29 16.55 5.69
C ALA A 64 -12.82 15.37 4.84
N TRP A 65 -13.27 14.17 5.20
CA TRP A 65 -12.85 12.93 4.53
C TRP A 65 -13.99 12.32 3.75
N PHE A 66 -13.69 11.77 2.57
CA PHE A 66 -14.70 11.29 1.60
C PHE A 66 -14.73 9.76 1.49
N ILE A 67 -15.33 9.12 2.48
CA ILE A 67 -15.17 7.69 2.71
C ILE A 67 -16.16 6.86 1.89
N ARG A 68 -15.62 5.83 1.20
CA ARG A 68 -16.38 4.78 0.54
C ARG A 68 -16.83 3.71 1.53
N VAL A 69 -18.12 3.36 1.50
CA VAL A 69 -18.73 2.43 2.47
C VAL A 69 -19.33 1.18 1.83
N ASP A 70 -18.97 0.88 0.58
CA ASP A 70 -19.58 -0.21 -0.19
C ASP A 70 -19.37 -1.61 0.39
N HIS A 71 -18.32 -1.78 1.21
CA HIS A 71 -18.01 -3.03 1.89
C HIS A 71 -18.90 -3.28 3.13
N ILE A 72 -19.56 -2.25 3.67
CA ILE A 72 -20.44 -2.37 4.84
C ILE A 72 -21.80 -2.88 4.36
N LYS A 73 -22.06 -4.18 4.55
CA LYS A 73 -23.31 -4.83 4.11
C LYS A 73 -24.30 -5.12 5.23
N ASN A 74 -23.83 -5.04 6.47
CA ASN A 74 -24.62 -5.23 7.66
C ASN A 74 -23.92 -4.55 8.84
N TYR A 75 -24.65 -4.35 9.93
CA TYR A 75 -24.11 -3.89 11.20
C TYR A 75 -22.93 -4.74 11.67
N GLY A 76 -21.92 -4.08 12.24
CA GLY A 76 -20.72 -4.70 12.79
C GLY A 76 -19.62 -5.00 11.77
N THR A 77 -19.74 -4.52 10.53
CA THR A 77 -18.70 -4.72 9.51
C THR A 77 -17.49 -3.83 9.76
N ASP A 78 -17.72 -2.54 10.04
CA ASP A 78 -16.70 -1.59 10.47
C ASP A 78 -17.27 -0.71 11.59
N PRO A 79 -17.23 -1.19 12.85
CA PRO A 79 -17.81 -0.47 13.98
C PRO A 79 -17.29 0.96 14.16
N ASP A 80 -16.06 1.23 13.72
CA ASP A 80 -15.45 2.55 13.82
C ASP A 80 -16.05 3.53 12.79
N ILE A 81 -16.24 3.12 11.53
CA ILE A 81 -16.95 3.95 10.54
C ILE A 81 -18.43 4.06 10.89
N GLU A 82 -19.07 2.95 11.27
CA GLU A 82 -20.49 2.92 11.64
C GLU A 82 -20.79 3.85 12.82
N ALA A 83 -19.96 3.87 13.86
CA ALA A 83 -20.16 4.76 15.00
C ALA A 83 -20.14 6.24 14.60
N ARG A 84 -19.30 6.63 13.63
CA ARG A 84 -19.20 8.02 13.15
C ARG A 84 -20.41 8.46 12.35
N SER A 85 -21.12 7.53 11.70
CA SER A 85 -22.29 7.88 10.88
C SER A 85 -23.58 7.97 11.69
N ILE A 86 -23.70 7.24 12.81
CA ILE A 86 -24.95 7.13 13.57
C ILE A 86 -25.16 8.31 14.54
N HIS A 87 -24.11 8.75 15.24
CA HIS A 87 -24.17 9.86 16.19
C HIS A 87 -23.04 10.87 15.96
N PRO A 88 -23.00 11.54 14.80
CA PRO A 88 -21.93 12.48 14.51
C PRO A 88 -22.04 13.70 15.43
N PRO A 89 -20.91 14.27 15.90
CA PRO A 89 -20.91 15.46 16.75
C PRO A 89 -21.34 16.74 16.01
N GLU A 90 -21.42 16.69 14.68
CA GLU A 90 -21.81 17.79 13.81
C GLU A 90 -22.43 17.25 12.49
N PRO A 91 -23.06 18.08 11.66
CA PRO A 91 -23.67 17.62 10.41
C PRO A 91 -22.68 16.93 9.46
N ILE A 92 -23.10 15.78 8.93
CA ILE A 92 -22.36 14.99 7.93
C ILE A 92 -23.19 14.85 6.65
N VAL A 93 -22.57 14.45 5.54
CA VAL A 93 -23.25 14.28 4.25
C VAL A 93 -23.20 12.82 3.84
N PHE A 94 -24.34 12.27 3.45
CA PHE A 94 -24.44 10.94 2.84
C PHE A 94 -24.71 11.09 1.34
N LEU A 95 -24.02 10.29 0.53
CA LEU A 95 -24.25 10.19 -0.91
C LEU A 95 -24.57 8.74 -1.27
N ASN A 96 -25.67 8.53 -1.99
CA ASN A 96 -26.15 7.21 -2.42
C ASN A 96 -26.43 6.24 -1.24
N ILE A 97 -26.89 6.79 -0.11
CA ILE A 97 -27.44 6.04 1.02
C ILE A 97 -28.93 6.37 1.08
N ASP A 98 -29.76 5.34 1.11
CA ASP A 98 -31.20 5.46 1.27
C ASP A 98 -31.53 5.66 2.76
N ALA A 99 -32.24 6.74 3.07
CA ALA A 99 -32.63 7.09 4.43
C ALA A 99 -33.87 7.98 4.40
N GLN A 100 -34.79 7.76 5.35
CA GLN A 100 -35.99 8.59 5.47
C GLN A 100 -35.67 9.90 6.22
N PRO A 101 -36.34 11.01 5.90
CA PRO A 101 -36.18 12.25 6.66
C PRO A 101 -36.40 12.04 8.16
N GLY A 102 -35.44 12.46 8.98
CA GLY A 102 -35.49 12.33 10.44
C GLY A 102 -35.11 10.94 10.99
N SER A 103 -34.72 9.98 10.15
CA SER A 103 -34.16 8.70 10.59
C SER A 103 -32.63 8.75 10.69
N SER A 104 -32.03 7.76 11.35
CA SER A 104 -30.61 7.46 11.19
C SER A 104 -30.38 6.88 9.80
N ALA A 105 -29.35 7.35 9.09
CA ALA A 105 -28.92 6.75 7.82
C ALA A 105 -28.02 5.55 8.11
N LEU A 106 -28.36 4.39 7.55
CA LEU A 106 -27.61 3.15 7.74
C LEU A 106 -26.66 2.94 6.56
N LEU A 107 -25.37 2.77 6.83
CA LEU A 107 -24.35 2.74 5.78
C LEU A 107 -24.49 1.57 4.79
N TRP A 108 -25.20 0.50 5.18
CA TRP A 108 -25.47 -0.66 4.33
C TRP A 108 -26.76 -0.54 3.50
N GLU A 109 -27.55 0.53 3.68
CA GLU A 109 -28.75 0.81 2.91
C GLU A 109 -28.39 1.73 1.73
N HIS A 110 -27.80 1.18 0.68
CA HIS A 110 -27.42 1.99 -0.48
C HIS A 110 -28.64 2.29 -1.36
N THR A 111 -28.67 3.45 -2.00
CA THR A 111 -29.63 3.69 -3.09
C THR A 111 -29.40 2.72 -4.23
N GLU A 112 -30.44 2.41 -5.01
CA GLU A 112 -30.31 1.56 -6.20
C GLU A 112 -29.95 2.37 -7.44
N ASP A 113 -28.95 1.92 -8.22
CA ASP A 113 -28.68 2.46 -9.56
C ASP A 113 -29.71 1.94 -10.58
N SER A 114 -30.26 0.75 -10.32
CA SER A 114 -31.35 0.10 -11.07
C SER A 114 -32.06 -0.91 -10.15
N PRO A 115 -33.32 -1.30 -10.41
CA PRO A 115 -34.07 -2.21 -9.55
C PRO A 115 -33.27 -3.45 -9.11
N GLY A 116 -33.07 -3.62 -7.80
CA GLY A 116 -32.31 -4.73 -7.21
C GLY A 116 -30.78 -4.61 -7.29
N LYS A 117 -30.24 -3.49 -7.79
CA LYS A 117 -28.80 -3.24 -7.91
C LYS A 117 -28.41 -2.00 -7.13
N ALA A 118 -27.92 -2.23 -5.92
CA ALA A 118 -27.34 -1.20 -5.07
C ALA A 118 -26.20 -0.44 -5.77
N CYS A 119 -26.10 0.86 -5.50
CA CYS A 119 -25.02 1.71 -5.94
C CYS A 119 -23.67 1.11 -5.49
N PRO A 120 -22.68 0.97 -6.39
CA PRO A 120 -21.37 0.40 -6.06
C PRO A 120 -20.42 1.40 -5.38
N ASN A 121 -20.80 2.68 -5.31
CA ASN A 121 -19.96 3.74 -4.76
C ASN A 121 -20.74 4.67 -3.79
N PRO A 122 -21.40 4.12 -2.75
CA PRO A 122 -21.93 4.91 -1.65
C PRO A 122 -20.80 5.57 -0.87
N ARG A 123 -21.06 6.79 -0.40
CA ARG A 123 -20.09 7.60 0.30
C ARG A 123 -20.72 8.29 1.49
N PHE A 124 -19.91 8.57 2.50
CA PHE A 124 -20.25 9.58 3.49
C PHE A 124 -19.08 10.53 3.69
N ILE A 125 -19.39 11.78 3.99
CA ILE A 125 -18.43 12.86 4.24
C ILE A 125 -18.62 13.32 5.68
N PHE A 126 -17.53 13.37 6.42
CA PHE A 126 -17.54 13.89 7.78
C PHE A 126 -16.30 14.74 8.05
N PRO A 127 -16.39 15.78 8.91
CA PRO A 127 -15.26 16.68 9.06
C PRO A 127 -14.17 16.03 9.90
N ARG A 128 -12.94 16.13 9.43
CA ARG A 128 -11.81 15.34 9.94
C ARG A 128 -11.44 15.65 11.39
N HIS A 129 -11.75 16.85 11.88
CA HIS A 129 -11.42 17.27 13.25
C HIS A 129 -12.22 16.49 14.30
N THR A 130 -13.30 15.80 13.88
CA THR A 130 -14.09 14.88 14.71
C THR A 130 -13.45 13.51 14.87
N VAL A 131 -12.40 13.21 14.09
CA VAL A 131 -11.72 11.91 14.15
C VAL A 131 -10.88 11.83 15.43
N PRO A 132 -11.12 10.85 16.32
CA PRO A 132 -10.35 10.68 17.53
C PRO A 132 -8.85 10.54 17.24
N GLY A 133 -8.05 11.32 17.95
CA GLY A 133 -6.59 11.25 17.85
C GLY A 133 -5.99 11.83 16.56
N ILE A 134 -6.80 12.49 15.72
CA ILE A 134 -6.34 13.20 14.51
C ILE A 134 -5.14 14.10 14.80
N VAL A 135 -4.22 14.18 13.84
CA VAL A 135 -3.07 15.06 13.90
C VAL A 135 -3.27 16.25 12.95
N GLU A 136 -3.53 17.42 13.54
CA GLU A 136 -3.81 18.66 12.81
C GLU A 136 -2.57 19.53 12.58
N LYS A 137 -1.38 18.92 12.57
CA LYS A 137 -0.11 19.64 12.37
C LYS A 137 0.76 18.93 11.34
N PRO A 138 1.68 19.64 10.67
CA PRO A 138 2.64 19.00 9.78
C PRO A 138 3.46 17.91 10.50
N VAL A 139 3.54 16.73 9.90
CA VAL A 139 4.24 15.54 10.42
C VAL A 139 5.43 15.19 9.54
N SER A 140 6.55 14.80 10.16
CA SER A 140 7.69 14.27 9.42
C SER A 140 7.47 12.78 9.18
N ILE A 141 7.72 12.34 7.94
CA ILE A 141 7.51 10.97 7.50
C ILE A 141 8.80 10.18 7.74
N ASP A 142 8.69 9.06 8.43
CA ASP A 142 9.79 8.09 8.62
C ASP A 142 9.80 7.02 7.52
N LEU A 143 8.61 6.67 7.03
CA LEU A 143 8.38 5.55 6.14
C LEU A 143 7.28 5.88 5.13
N ARG A 144 7.51 5.58 3.86
CA ARG A 144 6.49 5.59 2.81
C ARG A 144 6.22 4.17 2.35
N SER A 145 5.03 3.66 2.63
CA SER A 145 4.56 2.39 2.09
C SER A 145 3.93 2.56 0.70
N PHE A 146 4.05 1.52 -0.12
CA PHE A 146 3.31 1.35 -1.36
C PHE A 146 2.54 0.03 -1.27
N GLY A 147 1.23 0.06 -1.49
CA GLY A 147 0.37 -1.12 -1.52
C GLY A 147 0.12 -1.58 -2.96
N LEU A 148 0.28 -2.87 -3.24
CA LEU A 148 -0.07 -3.47 -4.53
C LEU A 148 -1.18 -4.50 -4.35
N ARG A 149 -2.28 -4.37 -5.08
CA ARG A 149 -3.30 -5.43 -5.11
C ARG A 149 -2.79 -6.58 -5.97
N THR A 150 -2.47 -7.70 -5.35
CA THR A 150 -1.85 -8.86 -6.00
C THR A 150 -2.90 -9.93 -6.35
N PRO A 151 -2.80 -10.54 -7.55
CA PRO A 151 -3.61 -11.69 -7.92
C PRO A 151 -3.12 -12.92 -7.16
N PRO A 152 -3.95 -13.97 -7.04
CA PRO A 152 -3.46 -15.28 -6.64
C PRO A 152 -2.44 -15.77 -7.67
N SER A 153 -1.37 -16.41 -7.22
CA SER A 153 -0.37 -16.98 -8.11
C SER A 153 0.05 -18.37 -7.60
N SER A 154 0.19 -19.31 -8.54
CA SER A 154 0.65 -20.68 -8.28
C SER A 154 1.48 -21.21 -9.46
N ARG A 155 1.94 -22.46 -9.37
CA ARG A 155 2.61 -23.18 -10.45
C ARG A 155 1.69 -23.44 -11.63
N GLU A 156 0.43 -23.73 -11.37
CA GLU A 156 -0.58 -24.02 -12.38
C GLU A 156 -1.05 -22.75 -13.09
N ASN A 157 -1.07 -21.62 -12.36
CA ASN A 157 -1.45 -20.31 -12.90
C ASN A 157 -0.51 -19.21 -12.36
N PRO A 158 0.69 -19.07 -12.94
CA PRO A 158 1.67 -18.08 -12.49
C PRO A 158 1.25 -16.66 -12.87
N ASP A 159 1.36 -15.73 -11.93
CA ASP A 159 1.02 -14.31 -12.10
C ASP A 159 1.91 -13.43 -11.19
N TYR A 160 1.77 -12.10 -11.23
CA TYR A 160 2.61 -11.15 -10.48
C TYR A 160 2.36 -11.11 -8.96
N GLY A 161 1.62 -12.08 -8.40
CA GLY A 161 1.32 -12.25 -6.98
C GLY A 161 2.52 -12.73 -6.13
N ILE A 162 3.72 -12.24 -6.43
CA ILE A 162 5.01 -12.78 -5.95
C ILE A 162 5.52 -12.10 -4.67
N LEU A 163 4.79 -11.13 -4.11
CA LEU A 163 5.21 -10.40 -2.91
C LEU A 163 5.01 -11.24 -1.65
N GLY A 164 5.99 -11.26 -0.74
CA GLY A 164 5.80 -11.66 0.64
C GLY A 164 5.10 -10.58 1.47
N ILE A 165 4.96 -10.78 2.78
CA ILE A 165 4.23 -9.87 3.71
C ILE A 165 4.58 -8.39 3.48
N PHE A 166 5.86 -8.07 3.38
CA PHE A 166 6.33 -6.81 2.83
C PHE A 166 7.78 -6.92 2.38
N HIS A 167 8.21 -5.95 1.60
CA HIS A 167 9.60 -5.78 1.18
C HIS A 167 10.11 -4.38 1.53
N VAL A 168 11.43 -4.25 1.69
CA VAL A 168 12.10 -2.96 1.87
C VAL A 168 12.70 -2.53 0.54
N LEU A 169 12.38 -1.33 0.07
CA LEU A 169 12.81 -0.85 -1.24
C LEU A 169 13.97 0.15 -1.11
N PRO A 170 15.00 0.05 -1.96
CA PRO A 170 15.86 1.19 -2.22
C PRO A 170 15.07 2.39 -2.72
N PRO A 171 15.50 3.64 -2.42
CA PRO A 171 14.79 4.85 -2.86
C PRO A 171 14.54 4.88 -4.38
N ALA A 172 15.51 4.42 -5.19
CA ALA A 172 15.39 4.39 -6.64
C ALA A 172 14.29 3.43 -7.12
N VAL A 173 14.21 2.23 -6.53
CA VAL A 173 13.17 1.24 -6.84
C VAL A 173 11.80 1.76 -6.39
N ALA A 174 11.72 2.34 -5.19
CA ALA A 174 10.50 2.93 -4.68
C ALA A 174 9.99 4.10 -5.55
N TRP A 175 10.90 4.88 -6.15
CA TRP A 175 10.51 5.90 -7.11
C TRP A 175 9.94 5.30 -8.40
N LEU A 176 10.51 4.21 -8.94
CA LEU A 176 9.95 3.50 -10.10
C LEU A 176 8.52 3.02 -9.82
N TRP A 177 8.25 2.46 -8.64
CA TRP A 177 6.89 2.09 -8.21
C TRP A 177 5.93 3.26 -8.24
N ARG A 178 6.39 4.47 -7.88
CA ARG A 178 5.57 5.67 -7.95
C ARG A 178 5.39 6.19 -9.36
N LEU A 179 6.28 5.91 -10.30
CA LEU A 179 6.05 6.28 -11.70
C LEU A 179 5.01 5.38 -12.37
N VAL A 180 5.09 4.09 -12.06
CA VAL A 180 4.30 3.05 -12.72
C VAL A 180 2.95 2.85 -12.05
N SER A 181 2.85 2.94 -10.72
CA SER A 181 1.63 2.80 -9.91
C SER A 181 0.58 1.81 -10.47
N PRO A 182 0.85 0.49 -10.46
CA PRO A 182 -0.04 -0.46 -11.13
C PRO A 182 -1.44 -0.49 -10.49
N ARG A 183 -2.48 -0.42 -11.33
CA ARG A 183 -3.85 -0.82 -11.00
C ARG A 183 -3.86 -2.34 -10.86
N GLY A 184 -3.66 -2.79 -9.63
CA GLY A 184 -3.57 -4.22 -9.32
C GLY A 184 -4.90 -4.97 -9.42
N TYR A 185 -4.87 -6.25 -9.04
CA TYR A 185 -5.98 -7.18 -9.09
C TYR A 185 -7.24 -6.66 -8.36
N GLN A 186 -8.41 -6.83 -8.99
CA GLN A 186 -9.71 -6.38 -8.47
C GLN A 186 -9.70 -4.90 -8.04
N ASN A 187 -9.06 -4.03 -8.80
CA ASN A 187 -9.18 -2.58 -8.59
C ASN A 187 -10.63 -2.14 -8.93
N PRO A 188 -11.38 -1.57 -7.98
CA PRO A 188 -12.78 -1.19 -8.19
C PRO A 188 -12.98 -0.06 -9.20
N SER A 189 -11.89 0.57 -9.67
CA SER A 189 -11.91 1.62 -10.69
C SER A 189 -11.59 1.12 -12.10
N VAL A 190 -11.37 -0.19 -12.30
CA VAL A 190 -11.15 -0.81 -13.62
C VAL A 190 -12.42 -1.54 -14.04
N LEU A 191 -13.07 -1.08 -15.11
CA LEU A 191 -14.29 -1.67 -15.67
C LEU A 191 -14.00 -2.81 -16.66
N GLU A 192 -12.76 -2.93 -17.15
CA GLU A 192 -12.37 -3.92 -18.17
C GLU A 192 -11.63 -5.11 -17.55
N SER A 193 -12.10 -6.32 -17.86
CA SER A 193 -11.42 -7.56 -17.53
C SER A 193 -10.30 -7.83 -18.55
N GLY A 194 -9.08 -7.35 -18.30
CA GLY A 194 -7.92 -7.80 -19.07
C GLY A 194 -6.73 -6.85 -19.04
N SER A 195 -5.65 -7.32 -18.41
CA SER A 195 -4.31 -6.71 -18.28
C SER A 195 -4.12 -5.69 -17.15
N MET A 196 -2.91 -5.71 -16.57
CA MET A 196 -2.46 -4.72 -15.58
C MET A 196 -2.35 -3.35 -16.27
N GLU A 197 -2.95 -2.32 -15.67
CA GLU A 197 -2.91 -0.93 -16.12
C GLU A 197 -2.11 -0.06 -15.15
N SER A 198 -1.65 1.11 -15.59
CA SER A 198 -0.99 2.11 -14.73
C SER A 198 -1.97 3.19 -14.28
N GLU A 199 -1.92 3.61 -13.01
CA GLU A 199 -2.56 4.85 -12.54
C GLU A 199 -1.77 6.11 -12.93
N GLY A 200 -0.55 5.94 -13.43
CA GLY A 200 0.40 7.01 -13.74
C GLY A 200 1.23 7.46 -12.53
N VAL A 201 1.85 8.64 -12.66
CA VAL A 201 2.76 9.18 -11.65
C VAL A 201 2.04 9.45 -10.32
N GLY A 202 2.50 8.77 -9.28
CA GLY A 202 2.19 8.99 -7.88
C GLY A 202 0.74 8.71 -7.50
N SER A 203 0.00 7.92 -8.29
CA SER A 203 -1.46 7.67 -8.19
C SER A 203 -2.34 8.93 -8.25
N TYR A 204 -1.77 10.13 -8.36
CA TYR A 204 -2.48 11.41 -8.51
C TYR A 204 -2.50 11.91 -9.96
N TRP A 205 -1.92 11.16 -10.91
CA TRP A 205 -1.79 11.57 -12.31
C TRP A 205 -3.09 12.03 -12.98
N PRO A 206 -4.26 11.39 -12.76
CA PRO A 206 -5.53 11.89 -13.30
C PRO A 206 -5.89 13.33 -12.88
N PHE A 207 -5.30 13.81 -11.78
CA PHE A 207 -5.53 15.15 -11.21
C PHE A 207 -4.36 16.11 -11.45
N ALA A 208 -3.25 15.61 -12.00
CA ALA A 208 -2.06 16.41 -12.23
C ALA A 208 -2.21 17.28 -13.48
N THR A 209 -1.85 18.56 -13.37
CA THR A 209 -1.64 19.41 -14.53
C THR A 209 -0.18 19.36 -14.99
N GLY A 210 0.06 19.55 -16.30
CA GLY A 210 1.38 19.60 -16.89
C GLY A 210 1.90 18.27 -17.46
N LYS A 211 3.22 18.11 -17.55
CA LYS A 211 3.88 16.97 -18.19
C LYS A 211 4.20 15.85 -17.19
N LYS A 212 3.97 14.58 -17.57
CA LYS A 212 4.34 13.38 -16.78
C LYS A 212 5.79 13.42 -16.29
N THR A 213 6.73 13.74 -17.17
CA THR A 213 8.18 13.78 -16.87
C THR A 213 8.57 14.89 -15.90
N ARG A 214 7.87 16.02 -15.93
CA ARG A 214 8.06 17.09 -14.94
C ARG A 214 7.56 16.65 -13.57
N GLN A 215 6.39 16.02 -13.51
CA GLN A 215 5.86 15.47 -12.25
C GLN A 215 6.78 14.37 -11.69
N ALA A 216 7.29 13.47 -12.55
CA ALA A 216 8.26 12.46 -12.18
C ALA A 216 9.54 13.06 -11.57
N SER A 217 10.05 14.15 -12.17
CA SER A 217 11.24 14.86 -11.67
C SER A 217 10.97 15.59 -10.36
N LEU A 218 9.80 16.21 -10.19
CA LEU A 218 9.40 16.84 -8.93
C LEU A 218 9.27 15.81 -7.80
N LEU A 219 8.70 14.64 -8.11
CA LEU A 219 8.63 13.55 -7.16
C LEU A 219 10.02 13.01 -6.81
N LEU A 220 10.91 12.85 -7.80
CA LEU A 220 12.28 12.39 -7.55
C LEU A 220 13.04 13.34 -6.61
N ALA A 221 12.87 14.65 -6.80
CA ALA A 221 13.48 15.65 -5.93
C ALA A 221 13.07 15.49 -4.46
N GLN A 222 11.86 14.98 -4.16
CA GLN A 222 11.47 14.65 -2.78
C GLN A 222 12.25 13.46 -2.22
N PHE A 223 12.56 12.44 -3.04
CA PHE A 223 13.40 11.32 -2.63
C PHE A 223 14.84 11.80 -2.37
N GLU A 224 15.41 12.56 -3.30
CA GLU A 224 16.78 13.09 -3.18
C GLU A 224 16.96 14.00 -1.95
N SER A 225 15.94 14.81 -1.61
CA SER A 225 15.98 15.72 -0.46
C SER A 225 15.57 15.08 0.87
N SER A 226 15.10 13.83 0.85
CA SER A 226 14.60 13.12 2.05
C SER A 226 15.33 11.79 2.29
N PRO A 227 16.67 11.79 2.43
CA PRO A 227 17.44 10.54 2.54
C PRO A 227 17.10 9.68 3.76
N ARG A 228 16.42 10.23 4.78
CA ARG A 228 16.03 9.51 6.00
C ARG A 228 14.60 8.97 5.96
N VAL A 229 13.94 9.05 4.81
CA VAL A 229 12.66 8.38 4.56
C VAL A 229 12.96 6.99 4.03
N HIS A 230 12.41 5.97 4.68
CA HIS A 230 12.50 4.60 4.20
C HIS A 230 11.28 4.22 3.36
N TYR A 231 11.43 3.19 2.53
CA TYR A 231 10.39 2.77 1.58
C TYR A 231 10.10 1.29 1.70
N VAL A 232 8.83 0.95 1.67
CA VAL A 232 8.37 -0.44 1.78
C VAL A 232 7.25 -0.72 0.79
N LEU A 233 7.17 -1.98 0.37
CA LEU A 233 6.17 -2.48 -0.57
C LEU A 233 5.37 -3.60 0.10
N CYS A 234 4.04 -3.54 0.05
CA CYS A 234 3.15 -4.52 0.64
C CYS A 234 2.15 -5.05 -0.40
N PRO A 235 1.87 -6.36 -0.43
CA PRO A 235 0.72 -6.87 -1.13
C PRO A 235 -0.56 -6.59 -0.35
N ASN A 236 -1.65 -6.45 -1.10
CA ASN A 236 -3.02 -6.54 -0.63
C ASN A 236 -3.73 -7.60 -1.47
N GLN A 237 -4.77 -8.22 -0.95
CA GLN A 237 -5.50 -9.37 -1.52
C GLN A 237 -4.77 -10.71 -1.36
N HIS A 238 -3.59 -10.92 -1.98
CA HIS A 238 -2.92 -12.23 -1.96
C HIS A 238 -1.41 -12.18 -1.64
N ILE A 239 -0.92 -13.21 -0.94
CA ILE A 239 0.51 -13.55 -0.85
C ILE A 239 0.69 -14.90 -1.54
N GLY A 240 1.13 -14.91 -2.79
CA GLY A 240 1.11 -16.13 -3.61
C GLY A 240 -0.31 -16.69 -3.72
N ILE A 241 -0.52 -17.92 -3.25
CA ILE A 241 -1.84 -18.59 -3.27
C ILE A 241 -2.72 -18.25 -2.05
N TRP A 242 -2.21 -17.48 -1.09
CA TRP A 242 -2.92 -17.18 0.14
C TRP A 242 -3.71 -15.88 0.03
N LYS A 243 -5.02 -15.94 0.22
CA LYS A 243 -5.88 -14.76 0.33
C LYS A 243 -5.74 -14.14 1.71
N THR A 244 -5.20 -12.94 1.79
CA THR A 244 -4.82 -12.24 3.03
C THR A 244 -5.46 -10.85 3.18
N GLY A 245 -6.11 -10.30 2.15
CA GLY A 245 -6.74 -8.99 2.24
C GLY A 245 -5.73 -7.88 2.57
N PHE A 246 -5.99 -7.08 3.61
CA PHE A 246 -5.09 -6.01 4.09
C PHE A 246 -4.16 -6.43 5.24
N MET A 247 -4.22 -7.70 5.66
CA MET A 247 -3.38 -8.21 6.74
C MET A 247 -1.89 -7.90 6.57
N PRO A 248 -1.27 -8.02 5.37
CA PRO A 248 0.16 -7.76 5.22
C PRO A 248 0.54 -6.33 5.61
N GLN A 249 -0.27 -5.34 5.21
CA GLN A 249 -0.08 -3.93 5.57
C GLN A 249 -0.19 -3.71 7.08
N TRP A 250 -1.18 -4.33 7.74
CA TRP A 250 -1.34 -4.21 9.19
C TRP A 250 -0.21 -4.89 9.96
N ILE A 251 0.23 -6.08 9.54
CA ILE A 251 1.38 -6.78 10.14
C ILE A 251 2.67 -5.98 9.98
N MET A 252 2.92 -5.43 8.79
CA MET A 252 4.07 -4.56 8.55
C MET A 252 4.06 -3.36 9.52
N ARG A 253 2.92 -2.68 9.67
CA ARG A 253 2.80 -1.54 10.58
C ARG A 253 3.09 -1.93 12.02
N GLU A 254 2.49 -3.02 12.51
CA GLU A 254 2.77 -3.53 13.86
C GLU A 254 4.25 -3.86 14.06
N TYR A 255 4.86 -4.53 13.07
CA TYR A 255 6.26 -4.94 13.12
C TYR A 255 7.20 -3.73 13.16
N LEU A 256 7.08 -2.81 12.19
CA LEU A 256 7.99 -1.67 12.06
C LEU A 256 7.82 -0.66 13.20
N ALA A 257 6.60 -0.44 13.68
CA ALA A 257 6.35 0.45 14.82
C ALA A 257 7.02 -0.07 16.10
N ARG A 258 6.87 -1.37 16.40
CA ARG A 258 7.49 -2.00 17.59
C ARG A 258 9.00 -2.10 17.50
N ARG A 259 9.52 -2.27 16.29
CA ARG A 259 10.95 -2.34 16.01
C ARG A 259 11.66 -1.00 16.11
N GLY A 260 10.93 0.12 15.98
CA GLY A 260 11.53 1.46 15.92
C GLY A 260 11.98 1.87 14.51
N GLY A 261 11.30 1.37 13.48
CA GLY A 261 11.52 1.73 12.08
C GLY A 261 12.17 0.64 11.22
N VAL A 262 12.69 1.05 10.07
CA VAL A 262 13.31 0.19 9.04
C VAL A 262 14.81 0.05 9.33
N LYS A 263 15.15 -0.82 10.28
CA LYS A 263 16.55 -1.08 10.68
C LYS A 263 16.76 -2.57 10.86
N PHE A 264 17.50 -3.23 9.99
CA PHE A 264 17.60 -4.69 9.90
C PHE A 264 19.04 -5.17 10.07
N SER A 265 19.24 -6.35 10.62
CA SER A 265 20.54 -7.03 10.48
C SER A 265 20.67 -7.64 9.07
N ARG A 266 21.89 -8.01 8.69
CA ARG A 266 22.15 -8.61 7.36
C ARG A 266 21.53 -10.00 7.22
N GLU A 267 21.21 -10.67 8.33
CA GLU A 267 20.53 -11.96 8.34
C GLU A 267 19.01 -11.81 8.17
N GLU A 268 18.45 -10.66 8.55
CA GLU A 268 16.99 -10.43 8.51
C GLU A 268 16.48 -10.06 7.12
N LEU A 269 17.34 -9.55 6.24
CA LEU A 269 17.02 -9.19 4.86
C LEU A 269 17.95 -9.85 3.86
N SER A 270 17.45 -10.10 2.66
CA SER A 270 18.25 -10.50 1.51
C SER A 270 17.69 -9.84 0.25
N PRO A 271 18.51 -9.55 -0.78
CA PRO A 271 18.00 -9.14 -2.08
C PRO A 271 16.90 -10.10 -2.55
N ALA A 272 15.75 -9.56 -2.94
CA ALA A 272 14.68 -10.33 -3.55
C ALA A 272 15.12 -10.83 -4.94
N ARG A 273 14.55 -11.95 -5.38
CA ARG A 273 14.83 -12.50 -6.73
C ARG A 273 14.42 -11.54 -7.85
N CYS A 274 13.38 -10.74 -7.61
CA CYS A 274 12.90 -9.72 -8.54
C CYS A 274 13.44 -8.35 -8.10
N LEU A 275 14.16 -7.66 -8.98
CA LEU A 275 14.74 -6.32 -8.73
C LEU A 275 13.70 -5.32 -8.19
N LEU A 276 12.49 -5.35 -8.76
CA LEU A 276 11.40 -4.45 -8.39
C LEU A 276 10.91 -4.66 -6.95
N LEU A 277 11.21 -5.79 -6.32
CA LEU A 277 10.81 -6.05 -4.94
C LEU A 277 11.86 -5.62 -3.91
N GLY A 278 13.05 -5.17 -4.32
CA GLY A 278 14.06 -4.71 -3.36
C GLY A 278 14.59 -5.83 -2.46
N TYR A 279 14.46 -5.67 -1.14
CA TYR A 279 14.90 -6.63 -0.13
C TYR A 279 13.71 -7.40 0.46
N ALA A 280 13.80 -8.72 0.41
CA ALA A 280 12.86 -9.65 1.03
C ALA A 280 13.28 -10.00 2.45
N LEU A 281 12.28 -10.22 3.31
CA LEU A 281 12.48 -10.67 4.69
C LEU A 281 12.92 -12.13 4.74
N ASN A 282 13.89 -12.42 5.60
CA ASN A 282 14.28 -13.78 5.98
C ASN A 282 13.57 -14.25 7.25
N LYS A 283 13.21 -13.30 8.12
CA LYS A 283 12.58 -13.56 9.41
C LYS A 283 11.61 -12.42 9.74
N LEU A 284 10.44 -12.78 10.24
CA LEU A 284 9.48 -11.83 10.79
C LEU A 284 8.86 -12.44 12.05
N MET A 285 8.89 -11.66 13.13
CA MET A 285 8.28 -12.02 14.40
C MET A 285 7.54 -10.82 14.95
N VAL A 286 6.27 -11.00 15.31
CA VAL A 286 5.45 -9.96 15.95
C VAL A 286 4.86 -10.54 17.22
N GLU A 287 5.17 -9.91 18.36
CA GLU A 287 4.64 -10.31 19.68
C GLU A 287 4.82 -11.81 19.98
N GLY A 288 6.02 -12.34 19.67
CA GLY A 288 6.38 -13.75 19.88
C GLY A 288 5.89 -14.72 18.79
N GLN A 289 5.00 -14.29 17.90
CA GLN A 289 4.55 -15.12 16.77
C GLN A 289 5.52 -15.01 15.60
N ILE A 290 6.08 -16.14 15.21
CA ILE A 290 6.99 -16.28 14.07
C ILE A 290 6.15 -16.58 12.82
N PHE A 291 6.42 -15.85 11.74
CA PHE A 291 5.79 -16.11 10.46
C PHE A 291 6.63 -17.07 9.65
N ASP A 292 5.96 -18.06 9.05
CA ASP A 292 6.62 -19.04 8.20
C ASP A 292 7.26 -18.40 6.97
N LYS A 293 8.39 -18.96 6.56
CA LYS A 293 9.20 -18.43 5.45
C LYS A 293 8.40 -18.28 4.15
N HIS A 294 7.42 -19.15 3.90
CA HIS A 294 6.59 -19.10 2.70
C HIS A 294 5.61 -17.91 2.64
N PHE A 295 5.43 -17.19 3.74
CA PHE A 295 4.74 -15.89 3.75
C PHE A 295 5.69 -14.73 3.48
N LEU A 296 6.99 -14.90 3.74
CA LEU A 296 8.02 -13.90 3.50
C LEU A 296 8.59 -13.98 2.07
N LYS A 297 8.62 -15.20 1.53
CA LYS A 297 9.20 -15.56 0.23
C LYS A 297 8.26 -16.55 -0.47
N THR A 298 7.48 -16.05 -1.42
CA THR A 298 6.41 -16.81 -2.07
C THR A 298 6.94 -17.98 -2.90
N GLU A 299 8.18 -17.92 -3.39
CA GLU A 299 8.85 -19.03 -4.05
C GLU A 299 9.06 -20.24 -3.13
N CYS A 300 8.97 -20.06 -1.81
CA CYS A 300 9.00 -21.13 -0.83
C CYS A 300 7.62 -21.77 -0.57
N GLN A 301 6.53 -21.28 -1.18
CA GLN A 301 5.22 -21.91 -1.07
C GLN A 301 5.19 -23.23 -1.87
N PRO A 302 4.62 -24.31 -1.31
CA PRO A 302 4.49 -25.60 -2.01
C PRO A 302 3.80 -25.49 -3.38
N GLU A 303 2.79 -24.63 -3.47
CA GLU A 303 1.96 -24.38 -4.65
C GLU A 303 2.63 -23.47 -5.68
N MET A 304 3.75 -22.82 -5.36
CA MET A 304 4.41 -21.84 -6.23
C MET A 304 5.72 -22.39 -6.79
N GLY A 305 6.76 -22.46 -5.95
CA GLY A 305 8.13 -22.75 -6.38
C GLY A 305 8.78 -21.61 -7.19
N THR A 306 10.08 -21.78 -7.46
CA THR A 306 10.93 -20.77 -8.11
C THR A 306 10.52 -20.46 -9.55
N GLU A 307 10.14 -21.47 -10.33
CA GLU A 307 9.82 -21.28 -11.76
C GLU A 307 8.58 -20.39 -11.95
N ALA A 308 7.51 -20.65 -11.19
CA ALA A 308 6.29 -19.85 -11.22
C ALA A 308 6.54 -18.43 -10.71
N TYR A 309 7.36 -18.28 -9.66
CA TYR A 309 7.80 -16.98 -9.18
C TYR A 309 8.51 -16.18 -10.27
N ASP A 310 9.48 -16.80 -10.97
CA ASP A 310 10.28 -16.12 -11.97
C ASP A 310 9.41 -15.71 -13.19
N GLN A 311 8.39 -16.49 -13.54
CA GLN A 311 7.36 -16.09 -14.52
C GLN A 311 6.56 -14.87 -14.06
N GLY A 312 6.10 -14.87 -12.81
CA GLY A 312 5.42 -13.72 -12.20
C GLY A 312 6.30 -12.46 -12.17
N ALA A 313 7.60 -12.63 -11.91
CA ALA A 313 8.57 -11.55 -11.94
C ALA A 313 8.74 -10.98 -13.35
N GLU A 314 8.75 -11.82 -14.38
CA GLU A 314 8.83 -11.38 -15.78
C GLU A 314 7.55 -10.63 -16.21
N ILE A 315 6.36 -11.08 -15.78
CA ILE A 315 5.10 -10.35 -16.03
C ILE A 315 5.19 -8.93 -15.46
N LEU A 316 5.62 -8.80 -14.20
CA LEU A 316 5.78 -7.51 -13.54
C LEU A 316 6.86 -6.65 -14.20
N PHE A 317 8.00 -7.25 -14.55
CA PHE A 317 9.11 -6.54 -15.20
C PHE A 317 8.72 -6.02 -16.59
N SER A 318 8.08 -6.86 -17.40
CA SER A 318 7.58 -6.49 -18.72
C SER A 318 6.53 -5.37 -18.65
N PHE A 319 5.68 -5.36 -17.62
CA PHE A 319 4.77 -4.25 -17.34
C PHE A 319 5.54 -2.95 -17.07
N PHE A 320 6.47 -2.95 -16.10
CA PHE A 320 7.28 -1.77 -15.79
C PHE A 320 8.06 -1.26 -17.00
N ARG A 321 8.64 -2.16 -17.80
CA ARG A 321 9.36 -1.83 -19.04
C ARG A 321 8.51 -1.05 -20.02
N ARG A 322 7.24 -1.45 -20.17
CA ARG A 322 6.29 -0.75 -21.04
C ARG A 322 5.93 0.63 -20.51
N GLU A 323 5.56 0.72 -19.23
CA GLU A 323 5.11 1.99 -18.63
C GLU A 323 6.25 3.00 -18.48
N LEU A 324 7.48 2.55 -18.23
CA LEU A 324 8.65 3.42 -18.09
C LEU A 324 9.17 3.99 -19.42
N ALA A 325 8.81 3.38 -20.55
CA ALA A 325 9.23 3.86 -21.87
C ALA A 325 8.77 5.32 -22.13
N ASP A 326 7.59 5.69 -21.63
CA ASP A 326 7.03 7.06 -21.71
C ASP A 326 7.91 8.12 -21.02
N PHE A 327 8.75 7.72 -20.06
CA PHE A 327 9.58 8.62 -19.26
C PHE A 327 11.00 8.76 -19.81
N ASN A 328 11.40 7.93 -20.77
CA ASN A 328 12.74 7.97 -21.36
C ASN A 328 12.87 9.10 -22.39
N ASN A 329 12.87 10.35 -21.91
CA ASN A 329 13.01 11.53 -22.76
C ASN A 329 13.87 12.64 -22.10
N PRO A 330 14.30 13.65 -22.88
CA PRO A 330 15.18 14.71 -22.39
C PRO A 330 14.60 15.58 -21.27
N ASP A 331 13.26 15.64 -21.13
CA ASP A 331 12.57 16.45 -20.11
C ASP A 331 12.67 15.82 -18.70
N LEU A 332 13.01 14.53 -18.58
CA LEU A 332 13.28 13.89 -17.31
C LEU A 332 14.66 14.31 -16.78
N CYS A 333 14.75 14.59 -15.48
CA CYS A 333 16.02 14.91 -14.82
C CYS A 333 17.07 13.79 -14.95
N SER A 334 18.36 14.16 -14.85
CA SER A 334 19.47 13.24 -15.11
C SER A 334 19.51 12.03 -14.17
N SER A 335 19.23 12.22 -12.87
CA SER A 335 19.13 11.13 -11.90
C SER A 335 18.01 10.15 -12.29
N GLY A 336 16.85 10.67 -12.68
CA GLY A 336 15.71 9.85 -13.10
C GLY A 336 16.02 9.00 -14.34
N ARG A 337 16.71 9.57 -15.33
CA ARG A 337 17.16 8.81 -16.51
C ARG A 337 18.10 7.68 -16.14
N LYS A 338 19.10 7.92 -15.28
CA LYS A 338 20.03 6.87 -14.82
C LYS A 338 19.32 5.71 -14.12
N ILE A 339 18.29 6.00 -13.31
CA ILE A 339 17.49 4.95 -12.65
C ILE A 339 16.74 4.11 -13.68
N ILE A 340 16.10 4.77 -14.65
CA ILE A 340 15.35 4.09 -15.72
C ILE A 340 16.29 3.27 -16.62
N GLU A 341 17.45 3.82 -17.00
CA GLU A 341 18.49 3.13 -17.76
C GLU A 341 18.98 1.88 -17.00
N CYS A 342 19.31 2.01 -15.71
CA CYS A 342 19.71 0.89 -14.88
C CYS A 342 18.63 -0.21 -14.82
N PHE A 343 17.35 0.17 -14.82
CA PHE A 343 16.24 -0.79 -14.87
C PHE A 343 16.19 -1.52 -16.21
N PHE A 344 16.27 -0.79 -17.34
CA PHE A 344 16.27 -1.37 -18.68
C PHE A 344 17.48 -2.28 -18.94
N ASP A 345 18.63 -1.96 -18.35
CA ASP A 345 19.88 -2.74 -18.47
C ASP A 345 19.92 -3.97 -17.53
N HIS A 346 18.82 -4.30 -16.84
CA HIS A 346 18.76 -5.36 -15.85
C HIS A 346 19.83 -5.23 -14.76
N GLY A 347 20.03 -4.00 -14.27
CA GLY A 347 20.98 -3.69 -13.21
C GLY A 347 20.72 -4.47 -11.92
N LYS A 348 21.77 -4.62 -11.12
CA LYS A 348 21.70 -5.28 -9.80
C LYS A 348 21.07 -4.37 -8.75
N LEU A 349 20.54 -4.97 -7.69
CA LEU A 349 19.90 -4.22 -6.60
C LEU A 349 20.86 -3.23 -5.94
N GLU A 350 22.12 -3.60 -5.75
CA GLU A 350 23.14 -2.73 -5.15
C GLU A 350 23.42 -1.50 -6.02
N GLN A 351 23.32 -1.64 -7.35
CA GLN A 351 23.45 -0.51 -8.26
C GLN A 351 22.27 0.45 -8.06
N MET A 352 21.04 -0.07 -8.03
CA MET A 352 19.83 0.72 -7.76
C MET A 352 19.90 1.45 -6.41
N ASP A 353 20.39 0.77 -5.36
CA ASP A 353 20.54 1.35 -4.03
C ASP A 353 21.53 2.50 -3.99
N SER A 354 22.59 2.43 -4.80
CA SER A 354 23.59 3.50 -4.89
C SER A 354 23.17 4.74 -5.71
N LEU A 355 22.06 4.69 -6.46
CA LEU A 355 21.67 5.76 -7.38
C LEU A 355 21.07 6.99 -6.70
N LEU A 356 20.55 6.85 -5.48
CA LEU A 356 19.96 7.93 -4.70
C LEU A 356 20.51 7.92 -3.27
N PRO A 357 20.59 9.08 -2.61
CA PRO A 357 20.99 9.13 -1.21
C PRO A 357 19.94 8.45 -0.33
N GLY A 358 20.37 7.65 0.64
CA GLY A 358 19.50 6.96 1.60
C GLY A 358 20.24 6.64 2.90
N GLU A 359 19.55 6.79 4.03
CA GLU A 359 19.99 6.27 5.33
C GLU A 359 19.98 4.74 5.26
N SER A 360 21.08 4.12 5.72
CA SER A 360 21.23 2.67 5.67
C SER A 360 20.07 1.98 6.38
N ILE A 361 19.49 0.99 5.72
CA ILE A 361 18.49 0.11 6.33
C ILE A 361 19.13 -0.98 7.18
N PHE A 362 20.46 -1.15 7.09
CA PHE A 362 21.20 -2.12 7.87
C PHE A 362 21.77 -1.49 9.12
N LEU A 363 21.63 -2.20 10.24
CA LEU A 363 22.41 -1.91 11.44
C LEU A 363 23.86 -2.27 11.11
N ASP A 364 24.68 -1.26 10.83
CA ASP A 364 26.14 -1.44 10.73
C ASP A 364 26.64 -2.01 12.08
N GLU A 365 27.60 -2.95 12.04
CA GLU A 365 28.29 -3.44 13.24
C GLU A 365 29.21 -2.36 13.86
#